data_AF-A0AAE9Z078-F1
#
_entry.id   AF-A0AAE9Z078-F1
#
_cell.length_a   1.000
_cell.length_b   1.000
_cell.length_c   1.000
_cell.angle_alpha   90.00
_cell.angle_beta   90.00
_cell.angle_gamma   90.00
#
_symmetry.space_group_name_H-M   'P 1'
#
loop_
_entity.id
_entity.type
_entity.pdbx_description
1 polymer ?
#
loop_
_entity_poly.entity_id
_entity_poly.type
_entity_poly.pdbx_seq_one_letter_code
_entity_poly.pdbx_strand_id
1 'polypeptide(L)'
;MIELSGEDWLAISFIIIIFIWAIATFCFSRITVKHIETAMAKEGKLPPEWDKGLGIRISAYAVAIIVKRIPPMSIIDTHSVKRHMRKKDWYLAAFFLSSLSLFMIFAGTIFYLFAPE
;
A
#
# COMPACT_ATOMS: atom_id res chain seq x y z
N MET A 1 38.77 8.32 3.50
CA MET A 1 37.63 7.46 3.88
C MET A 1 36.49 8.43 4.17
N ILE A 2 35.32 8.28 3.54
CA ILE A 2 34.17 9.14 3.87
C ILE A 2 33.60 8.62 5.18
N GLU A 3 33.65 9.42 6.24
CA GLU A 3 33.01 9.09 7.51
C GLU A 3 31.54 9.54 7.44
N LEU A 4 30.62 8.58 7.58
CA LEU A 4 29.19 8.83 7.56
C LEU A 4 28.68 9.04 8.98
N SER A 5 27.95 10.13 9.20
CA SER A 5 27.28 10.41 10.47
C SER A 5 26.03 9.54 10.65
N GLY A 6 25.46 9.54 11.86
CA GLY A 6 24.18 8.87 12.11
C GLY A 6 23.02 9.43 11.27
N GLU A 7 23.05 10.74 11.01
CA GLU A 7 22.05 11.42 10.17
C GLU A 7 22.16 10.98 8.71
N ASP A 8 23.39 10.82 8.20
CA ASP A 8 23.63 10.32 6.85
C ASP A 8 23.08 8.90 6.66
N TRP A 9 23.34 8.02 7.64
CA TRP A 9 22.80 6.65 7.63
C TRP A 9 21.29 6.61 7.68
N LEU A 10 20.69 7.50 8.47
CA LEU A 10 19.24 7.62 8.59
C LEU A 10 18.61 8.14 7.28
N ALA A 11 19.23 9.14 6.63
CA ALA A 11 18.81 9.64 5.33
C ALA A 11 18.91 8.58 4.23
N ILE A 12 20.05 7.86 4.15
CA ILE A 12 20.25 6.76 3.19
C ILE A 12 19.19 5.68 3.40
N SER A 13 18.95 5.27 4.64
CA SER A 13 17.94 4.27 4.98
C SER A 13 16.54 4.71 4.58
N PHE A 14 16.19 5.98 4.82
CA PHE A 14 14.89 6.53 4.44
C PHE A 14 14.69 6.53 2.92
N ILE A 15 15.71 6.92 2.15
CA ILE A 15 15.67 6.88 0.68
C ILE A 15 15.44 5.45 0.19
N ILE A 16 16.13 4.46 0.76
CA ILE A 16 15.94 3.05 0.41
C ILE A 16 14.50 2.60 0.69
N ILE A 17 13.94 2.98 1.85
CA ILE A 17 12.56 2.64 2.23
C ILE A 17 11.55 3.27 1.26
N ILE A 18 11.76 4.51 0.83
CA ILE A 18 10.93 5.17 -0.20
C ILE A 18 10.89 4.33 -1.47
N PHE A 19 12.05 3.89 -1.97
CA PHE A 19 12.11 3.06 -3.18
C PHE A 19 11.43 1.70 -2.99
N ILE A 20 11.63 1.04 -1.84
CA ILE A 20 10.95 -0.22 -1.52
C ILE A 20 9.43 -0.03 -1.53
N TRP A 21 8.92 1.00 -0.87
CA TRP A 21 7.50 1.29 -0.83
C TRP A 21 6.93 1.67 -2.20
N ALA A 22 7.66 2.45 -3.00
CA ALA A 22 7.27 2.80 -4.37
C ALA A 22 7.16 1.55 -5.26
N ILE A 23 8.14 0.65 -5.19
CA ILE A 23 8.13 -0.64 -5.91
C ILE A 23 6.95 -1.50 -5.44
N ALA A 24 6.72 -1.59 -4.12
CA ALA A 24 5.61 -2.35 -3.57
C ALA A 24 4.25 -1.80 -4.06
N THR A 25 4.09 -0.48 -4.05
CA THR A 25 2.90 0.22 -4.54
C THR A 25 2.67 -0.06 -6.02
N PHE A 26 3.71 0.07 -6.86
CA PHE A 26 3.63 -0.21 -8.28
C PHE A 26 3.24 -1.67 -8.55
N CYS A 27 3.94 -2.62 -7.93
CA CYS A 27 3.67 -4.05 -8.08
C CYS A 27 2.25 -4.42 -7.65
N PHE A 28 1.83 -3.99 -6.46
CA PHE A 28 0.50 -4.30 -5.94
C PHE A 28 -0.61 -3.67 -6.79
N SER A 29 -0.44 -2.40 -7.20
CA SER A 29 -1.41 -1.71 -8.07
C SER A 29 -1.55 -2.40 -9.43
N ARG A 30 -0.43 -2.70 -10.09
CA ARG A 30 -0.44 -3.23 -11.46
C ARG A 30 -0.77 -4.71 -11.55
N ILE A 31 -0.34 -5.51 -10.58
CA ILE A 31 -0.49 -6.98 -10.61
C ILE A 31 -1.78 -7.41 -9.93
N THR A 32 -2.13 -6.80 -8.79
CA THR A 32 -3.26 -7.21 -7.96
C THR A 32 -4.47 -6.32 -8.18
N VAL A 33 -4.38 -5.01 -7.92
CA VAL A 33 -5.55 -4.10 -7.99
C VAL A 33 -6.14 -4.12 -9.40
N LYS A 34 -5.31 -3.91 -10.43
CA LYS A 34 -5.75 -3.96 -11.83
C LYS A 34 -6.40 -5.30 -12.20
N HIS A 35 -5.86 -6.43 -11.71
CA HIS A 35 -6.44 -7.75 -11.96
C HIS A 35 -7.85 -7.88 -11.37
N ILE A 36 -8.01 -7.50 -10.10
CA ILE A 36 -9.28 -7.58 -9.39
C ILE A 36 -10.29 -6.62 -10.02
N GLU A 37 -9.91 -5.37 -10.29
CA GLU A 37 -10.79 -4.38 -10.95
C GLU A 37 -11.24 -4.85 -12.33
N THR A 38 -10.35 -5.46 -13.12
CA THR A 38 -10.70 -6.02 -14.44
C THR A 38 -11.68 -7.19 -14.30
N ALA A 39 -11.54 -8.03 -13.28
CA ALA A 39 -12.47 -9.13 -13.02
C ALA A 39 -13.84 -8.59 -12.56
N MET A 40 -13.85 -7.62 -11.65
CA MET A 40 -15.05 -6.95 -11.17
C MET A 40 -15.81 -6.21 -12.28
N ALA A 41 -15.09 -5.58 -13.22
CA ALA A 41 -15.70 -4.88 -14.36
C ALA A 41 -16.52 -5.83 -15.26
N LYS A 42 -16.14 -7.11 -15.37
CA LYS A 42 -16.92 -8.12 -16.10
C LYS A 42 -18.27 -8.42 -15.44
N GLU A 43 -18.40 -8.13 -14.15
CA GLU A 43 -19.63 -8.26 -13.38
C GLU A 43 -20.39 -6.93 -13.28
N GLY A 44 -20.00 -5.90 -14.06
CA GLY A 44 -20.59 -4.56 -14.02
C GLY A 44 -20.19 -3.75 -12.78
N LYS A 45 -19.20 -4.20 -12.00
CA LYS A 45 -18.74 -3.52 -10.78
C LYS A 45 -17.51 -2.68 -11.09
N LEU A 46 -17.72 -1.37 -11.14
CA LEU A 46 -16.65 -0.41 -11.42
C LEU A 46 -15.88 -0.04 -10.13
N PRO A 47 -14.62 0.41 -10.26
CA PRO A 47 -13.86 0.95 -9.15
C PRO A 47 -14.57 2.15 -8.50
N PRO A 48 -14.35 2.42 -7.20
CA PRO A 48 -14.98 3.54 -6.52
C PRO A 48 -14.57 4.89 -7.12
N GLU A 49 -15.56 5.76 -7.39
CA GLU A 49 -15.35 7.07 -8.01
C GLU A 49 -14.69 8.08 -7.05
N TRP A 50 -14.89 7.92 -5.74
CA TRP A 50 -14.38 8.84 -4.71
C TRP A 50 -12.84 8.93 -4.72
N ASP A 51 -12.16 7.89 -5.21
CA ASP A 51 -10.69 7.86 -5.23
C ASP A 51 -10.11 8.78 -6.29
N LYS A 52 -10.82 9.06 -7.39
CA LYS A 52 -10.38 9.91 -8.52
C LYS A 52 -8.93 9.65 -9.02
N GLY A 53 -8.36 8.47 -8.75
CA GLY A 53 -6.98 8.13 -9.10
C GLY A 53 -5.92 8.64 -8.10
N LEU A 54 -6.30 9.15 -6.93
CA LEU A 54 -5.38 9.56 -5.85
C LEU A 54 -4.65 8.36 -5.22
N GLY A 55 -5.15 7.13 -5.43
CA GLY A 55 -4.49 5.90 -4.99
C GLY A 55 -4.83 5.50 -3.54
N ILE A 56 -5.75 6.20 -2.88
CA ILE A 56 -6.23 5.87 -1.54
C ILE A 56 -6.94 4.51 -1.55
N ARG A 57 -7.65 4.17 -2.65
CA ARG A 57 -8.28 2.86 -2.81
C ARG A 57 -7.31 1.69 -2.77
N ILE A 58 -6.04 1.90 -3.15
CA ILE A 58 -5.02 0.84 -3.16
C ILE A 58 -4.87 0.27 -1.74
N SER A 59 -4.77 1.14 -0.73
CA SER A 59 -4.71 0.73 0.68
C SER A 59 -5.97 0.00 1.12
N ALA A 60 -7.16 0.44 0.69
CA ALA A 60 -8.42 -0.24 0.99
C ALA A 60 -8.46 -1.68 0.43
N TYR A 61 -7.98 -1.88 -0.80
CA TYR A 61 -7.86 -3.21 -1.41
C TYR A 61 -6.87 -4.09 -0.64
N ALA A 62 -5.72 -3.55 -0.24
CA ALA A 62 -4.74 -4.30 0.55
C ALA A 62 -5.32 -4.78 1.89
N VAL A 63 -6.01 -3.89 2.61
CA VAL A 63 -6.70 -4.23 3.86
C VAL A 63 -7.80 -5.27 3.63
N ALA A 64 -8.62 -5.11 2.59
CA ALA A 64 -9.66 -6.08 2.24
C ALA A 64 -9.13 -7.49 1.93
N ILE A 65 -7.92 -7.58 1.34
CA ILE A 65 -7.24 -8.84 1.05
C ILE A 65 -6.68 -9.50 2.31
N ILE A 66 -6.05 -8.72 3.20
CA ILE A 66 -5.41 -9.25 4.42
C ILE A 66 -6.43 -9.60 5.50
N VAL A 67 -7.44 -8.76 5.70
CA VAL A 67 -8.44 -8.94 6.75
C VAL A 67 -9.38 -10.08 6.38
N LYS A 68 -9.44 -11.12 7.22
CA LYS A 68 -10.31 -12.29 7.00
C LYS A 68 -11.80 -11.93 7.02
N ARG A 69 -12.20 -10.95 7.83
CA ARG A 69 -13.60 -10.50 7.96
C ARG A 69 -14.00 -9.52 6.86
N ILE A 70 -15.28 -9.44 6.56
CA ILE A 70 -15.86 -8.41 5.70
C ILE A 70 -16.48 -7.37 6.63
N PRO A 71 -16.01 -6.12 6.65
CA PRO A 71 -16.60 -5.10 7.50
C PRO A 71 -18.02 -4.77 7.03
N PRO A 72 -18.97 -4.54 7.96
CA PRO A 72 -20.36 -4.23 7.62
C PRO A 72 -20.50 -2.91 6.85
N MET A 73 -19.61 -1.95 7.11
CA MET A 73 -19.46 -0.73 6.32
C MET A 73 -18.08 -0.76 5.67
N SER A 74 -18.05 -1.18 4.40
CA SER A 74 -16.83 -1.14 3.60
C SER A 74 -16.91 -0.02 2.57
N ILE A 75 -15.83 0.74 2.44
CA ILE A 75 -15.68 1.80 1.41
C ILE A 75 -15.46 1.23 0.00
N ILE A 76 -15.27 -0.09 -0.11
CA ILE A 76 -15.13 -0.85 -1.35
C ILE A 76 -15.95 -2.15 -1.28
N ASP A 77 -16.28 -2.75 -2.43
CA ASP A 77 -16.94 -4.06 -2.45
C ASP A 77 -15.95 -5.19 -2.08
N THR A 78 -15.72 -5.36 -0.78
CA THR A 78 -14.82 -6.37 -0.20
C THR A 78 -15.21 -7.79 -0.59
N HIS A 79 -16.51 -8.06 -0.81
CA HIS A 79 -16.97 -9.39 -1.19
C HIS A 79 -16.44 -9.75 -2.58
N SER A 80 -16.54 -8.82 -3.54
CA SER A 80 -16.01 -9.02 -4.89
C SER A 80 -14.48 -9.07 -4.93
N VAL A 81 -13.80 -8.24 -4.12
CA VAL A 81 -12.34 -8.29 -3.98
C VAL A 81 -11.89 -9.68 -3.54
N LYS A 82 -12.53 -10.24 -2.51
CA LYS A 82 -12.20 -11.59 -2.01
C LYS A 82 -12.56 -12.71 -2.97
N ARG A 83 -13.62 -12.54 -3.76
CA ARG A 83 -14.00 -13.52 -4.79
C ARG A 83 -12.95 -13.64 -5.89
N HIS A 84 -12.29 -12.54 -6.25
CA HIS A 84 -11.36 -12.50 -7.39
C HIS A 84 -9.89 -12.47 -7.00
N MET A 85 -9.55 -12.37 -5.73
CA MET A 85 -8.14 -12.42 -5.30
C MET A 85 -7.54 -13.82 -5.52
N ARG A 86 -6.26 -13.85 -5.89
CA ARG A 86 -5.44 -15.06 -5.99
C ARG A 86 -4.56 -15.18 -4.75
N LYS A 87 -4.00 -16.37 -4.49
CA LYS A 87 -3.06 -16.59 -3.37
C LYS A 87 -1.88 -15.60 -3.38
N LYS A 88 -1.32 -15.30 -4.56
CA LYS A 88 -0.20 -14.34 -4.72
C LYS A 88 -0.56 -12.90 -4.35
N ASP A 89 -1.83 -12.53 -4.49
CA ASP A 89 -2.32 -11.18 -4.20
C ASP A 89 -2.26 -10.88 -2.70
N TRP A 90 -2.35 -11.92 -1.85
CA TRP A 90 -2.13 -11.80 -0.41
C TRP A 90 -0.70 -11.38 -0.09
N TYR A 91 0.31 -12.01 -0.71
CA TYR A 91 1.72 -11.67 -0.48
C TYR A 91 2.05 -10.25 -0.96
N LEU A 92 1.51 -9.84 -2.11
CA LEU A 92 1.67 -8.48 -2.62
C LEU A 92 1.00 -7.45 -1.71
N ALA A 93 -0.20 -7.74 -1.18
CA ALA A 93 -0.88 -6.88 -0.21
C ALA A 93 -0.08 -6.77 1.11
N ALA A 94 0.44 -7.90 1.61
CA ALA A 94 1.23 -7.94 2.83
C ALA A 94 2.53 -7.13 2.66
N PHE A 95 3.22 -7.28 1.53
CA PHE A 95 4.43 -6.54 1.21
C PHE A 95 4.17 -5.03 1.04
N PHE A 96 3.06 -4.65 0.41
CA PHE A 96 2.65 -3.26 0.31
C PHE A 96 2.35 -2.64 1.68
N LEU A 97 1.56 -3.30 2.53
CA LEU A 97 1.22 -2.77 3.85
C LEU A 97 2.43 -2.72 4.79
N SER A 98 3.32 -3.71 4.74
CA SER A 98 4.53 -3.71 5.57
C SER A 98 5.50 -2.61 5.15
N SER A 99 5.73 -2.43 3.85
CA SER A 99 6.59 -1.36 3.34
C SER A 99 6.00 0.03 3.60
N LEU A 100 4.68 0.20 3.45
CA LEU A 100 4.00 1.45 3.82
C LEU A 100 4.14 1.73 5.33
N SER A 101 3.94 0.73 6.18
CA SER A 101 4.08 0.90 7.63
C SER A 101 5.51 1.30 8.00
N LEU A 102 6.51 0.67 7.40
CA LEU A 102 7.92 1.01 7.62
C LEU A 102 8.23 2.44 7.16
N PHE A 103 7.72 2.85 5.99
CA PHE A 103 7.82 4.22 5.50
C PHE A 103 7.20 5.23 6.48
N MET A 104 5.98 4.97 6.97
CA MET A 104 5.31 5.85 7.93
C MET A 104 6.05 5.96 9.26
N ILE A 105 6.62 4.85 9.77
CA ILE A 105 7.42 4.85 10.99
C ILE A 105 8.68 5.71 10.80
N PHE A 106 9.41 5.53 9.70
CA PHE A 106 10.61 6.34 9.44
C PHE A 106 10.28 7.81 9.23
N ALA A 107 9.25 8.11 8.43
CA ALA A 107 8.81 9.48 8.21
C ALA A 107 8.40 10.15 9.53
N GLY A 108 7.65 9.44 10.39
CA GLY A 108 7.26 9.90 11.71
C GLY A 108 8.46 10.14 12.63
N THR A 109 9.44 9.23 12.66
CA THR A 109 10.67 9.40 13.43
C THR A 109 11.49 10.60 12.97
N ILE A 110 11.66 10.78 11.66
CA ILE A 110 12.36 11.94 11.09
C ILE A 110 11.63 13.23 11.46
N PHE A 111 10.32 13.27 11.26
CA PHE A 111 9.51 14.43 11.63
C PHE A 111 9.65 14.74 13.12
N TYR A 112 9.55 13.74 13.99
CA TYR A 112 9.70 13.92 15.43
C TYR A 112 11.07 14.45 15.85
N LEU A 113 12.15 14.02 15.18
CA LEU A 113 13.52 14.42 15.53
C LEU A 113 13.93 15.79 14.96
N PHE A 114 13.37 16.18 13.81
CA PHE A 114 13.85 17.33 13.03
C PHE A 114 12.78 18.40 12.76
N ALA A 115 11.52 18.21 13.17
CA ALA A 115 10.51 19.26 12.99
C ALA A 115 10.85 20.48 13.86
N PRO A 116 10.77 21.70 13.29
CA PRO A 116 10.90 22.92 14.07
C PRO A 116 9.72 23.05 15.05
N GLU A 117 9.99 23.61 16.24
CA GLU A 117 8.95 23.98 17.21
C GLU A 117 8.01 25.07 16.68
#